data_AF-A0A7W9L4S7-F1
#
_entry.id   AF-A0A7W9L4S7-F1
#
_cell.length_a   1.000
_cell.length_b   1.000
_cell.length_c   1.000
_cell.angle_alpha   90.00
_cell.angle_beta   90.00
_cell.angle_gamma   90.00
#
_symmetry.space_group_name_H-M   'P 1'
#
loop_
_entity.id
_entity.type
_entity.pdbx_description
1 polymer ?
#
loop_
_entity_poly.entity_id
_entity_poly.type
_entity_poly.pdbx_seq_one_letter_code
_entity_poly.pdbx_strand_id
1 'polypeptide(L)'
;MMAYGLNYQYFPKNSPNGRPLDSGAALLDHPVKAEELVLLPNVGDYVQVDNSVRGGDTFAGKVRSKLFRYTVTNDQQWCQINIVVEEDDDDWGLLIKE
;
A
#
# COMPACT_ATOMS: atom_id res chain seq x y z
N MET A 1 -19.33 -10.29 10.74
CA MET A 1 -19.04 -9.19 9.80
C MET A 1 -17.52 -9.07 9.73
N MET A 2 -16.95 -8.98 8.53
CA MET A 2 -15.50 -8.89 8.35
C MET A 2 -15.09 -7.42 8.36
N ALA A 3 -14.02 -7.10 9.09
CA ALA A 3 -13.40 -5.79 9.06
C ALA A 3 -12.05 -5.87 8.33
N TYR A 4 -11.65 -4.77 7.70
CA TYR A 4 -10.49 -4.71 6.83
C TYR A 4 -9.53 -3.62 7.31
N GLY A 5 -8.24 -3.87 7.23
CA GLY A 5 -7.20 -2.85 7.35
C GLY A 5 -6.42 -2.72 6.04
N LEU A 6 -5.90 -1.53 5.74
CA LEU A 6 -5.16 -1.27 4.50
C LEU A 6 -3.88 -0.50 4.78
N ASN A 7 -2.75 -1.05 4.32
CA ASN A 7 -1.43 -0.44 4.46
C ASN A 7 -0.69 -0.39 3.12
N TYR A 8 0.14 0.64 2.94
CA TYR A 8 1.07 0.77 1.82
C TYR A 8 2.49 0.88 2.37
N GLN A 9 3.41 0.08 1.84
CA GLN A 9 4.81 0.10 2.23
C GLN A 9 5.70 0.40 1.03
N TYR A 10 6.65 1.29 1.21
CA TYR A 10 7.65 1.59 0.19
C TYR A 10 8.77 0.54 0.19
N PHE A 11 9.20 0.11 -0.99
CA PHE A 11 10.32 -0.79 -1.17
C PHE A 11 11.37 -0.15 -2.09
N PRO A 12 12.44 0.42 -1.51
CA PRO A 12 13.52 1.01 -2.30
C PRO A 12 14.35 -0.08 -2.98
N LYS A 13 14.85 0.18 -4.20
CA LYS A 13 15.65 -0.77 -5.00
C LYS A 13 16.84 -1.35 -4.23
N ASN A 14 17.46 -0.52 -3.40
CA ASN A 14 18.67 -0.88 -2.64
C ASN A 14 18.39 -1.10 -1.15
N SER A 15 17.20 -1.62 -0.80
CA SER A 15 16.85 -1.91 0.59
C SER A 15 17.91 -2.81 1.25
N PRO A 16 18.56 -2.37 2.36
CA PRO A 16 19.71 -3.07 2.95
C PRO A 16 19.44 -4.51 3.39
N ASN A 17 18.19 -4.82 3.72
CA ASN A 17 17.74 -6.12 4.21
C ASN A 17 16.84 -6.87 3.21
N GLY A 18 16.65 -6.32 1.99
CA GLY A 18 15.76 -6.87 0.98
C GLY A 18 14.27 -6.83 1.36
N ARG A 19 13.87 -5.92 2.27
CA ARG A 19 12.48 -5.79 2.73
C ARG A 19 11.92 -4.38 2.46
N PRO A 20 10.59 -4.22 2.34
CA PRO A 20 9.95 -2.91 2.39
C PRO A 20 10.28 -2.17 3.70
N LEU A 21 10.22 -0.84 3.67
CA LEU A 21 10.42 -0.01 4.85
C LEU A 21 9.23 -0.14 5.80
N ASP A 22 9.53 -0.29 7.09
CA ASP A 22 8.52 -0.33 8.15
C ASP A 22 7.85 1.03 8.35
N SER A 23 8.50 2.13 7.93
CA SER A 23 8.01 3.51 8.06
C SER A 23 7.05 3.96 6.96
N GLY A 24 6.77 3.11 5.97
CA GLY A 24 5.77 3.41 4.93
C GLY A 24 4.43 3.61 5.60
N ALA A 25 4.07 4.88 5.82
CA ALA A 25 2.98 5.25 6.70
C ALA A 25 1.69 4.56 6.25
N ALA A 26 1.09 3.81 7.17
CA ALA A 26 -0.24 3.26 7.01
C ALA A 26 -1.18 4.36 6.57
N LEU A 27 -1.61 4.30 5.30
CA LEU A 27 -2.62 5.21 4.78
C LEU A 27 -3.86 5.18 5.68
N LEU A 28 -4.19 4.01 6.29
CA LEU A 28 -5.30 3.84 7.22
C LEU A 28 -5.05 2.72 8.26
N ASP A 29 -4.76 3.08 9.51
CA ASP A 29 -4.85 2.16 10.69
C ASP A 29 -6.29 2.06 11.26
N HIS A 30 -7.28 2.29 10.40
CA HIS A 30 -8.70 2.22 10.75
C HIS A 30 -9.41 1.18 9.88
N PRO A 31 -10.52 0.59 10.38
CA PRO A 31 -11.36 -0.27 9.55
C PRO A 31 -11.76 0.47 8.27
N VAL A 32 -11.25 0.01 7.13
CA VAL A 32 -11.61 0.59 5.83
C VAL A 32 -13.06 0.25 5.52
N LYS A 33 -13.80 1.22 5.00
CA LYS A 33 -15.15 1.01 4.48
C LYS A 33 -15.07 0.15 3.22
N ALA A 34 -16.12 -0.63 2.96
CA ALA A 34 -16.19 -1.49 1.78
C ALA A 34 -15.99 -0.70 0.45
N GLU A 35 -16.47 0.55 0.40
CA GLU A 35 -16.29 1.46 -0.74
C GLU A 35 -14.81 1.80 -1.01
N GLU A 36 -13.98 1.88 0.03
CA GLU A 36 -12.56 2.20 -0.08
C GLU A 36 -11.73 1.01 -0.61
N LEU A 37 -12.30 -0.20 -0.54
CA LEU A 37 -11.67 -1.43 -1.06
C LEU A 37 -11.87 -1.61 -2.58
N VAL A 38 -12.77 -0.85 -3.20
CA VAL A 38 -13.05 -0.97 -4.64
C VAL A 38 -11.87 -0.45 -5.48
N LEU A 39 -11.07 0.47 -4.93
CA LEU A 39 -9.97 1.13 -5.63
C LEU A 39 -8.58 0.57 -5.27
N LEU A 40 -8.50 -0.70 -4.86
CA LEU A 40 -7.20 -1.31 -4.55
C LEU A 40 -6.40 -1.57 -5.84
N PRO A 41 -5.21 -0.97 -6.00
CA PRO A 41 -4.39 -1.12 -7.21
C PRO A 41 -3.91 -2.56 -7.38
N ASN A 42 -3.78 -3.04 -8.61
CA ASN A 42 -3.27 -4.38 -8.92
C ASN A 42 -1.75 -4.43 -8.88
N VAL A 43 -1.20 -5.64 -8.81
CA VAL A 43 0.24 -5.84 -9.00
C VAL A 43 0.62 -5.40 -10.41
N GLY A 44 1.63 -4.54 -10.51
CA GLY A 44 2.10 -3.90 -11.74
C GLY A 44 1.54 -2.50 -11.98
N ASP A 45 0.49 -2.07 -11.27
CA ASP A 45 -0.04 -0.72 -11.41
C ASP A 45 0.94 0.32 -10.84
N TYR A 46 0.99 1.49 -11.48
CA TYR A 46 1.70 2.65 -10.98
C TYR A 46 0.86 3.35 -9.90
N VAL A 47 1.49 3.70 -8.79
CA VAL A 47 0.82 4.38 -7.68
C VAL A 47 1.69 5.49 -7.12
N GLN A 48 1.06 6.62 -6.83
CA GLN A 48 1.66 7.73 -6.10
C GLN A 48 0.91 7.89 -4.78
N VAL A 49 1.63 7.75 -3.67
CA VAL A 49 1.10 7.87 -2.32
C VAL A 49 1.58 9.20 -1.74
N ASP A 50 0.65 10.14 -1.58
CA ASP A 50 0.91 11.40 -0.89
C ASP A 50 0.34 11.39 0.53
N ASN A 51 1.24 11.46 1.52
CA ASN A 51 0.87 11.54 2.94
C ASN A 51 1.40 12.82 3.62
N SER A 52 1.78 13.82 2.83
CA SER A 52 2.37 15.08 3.30
C SER A 52 1.47 15.83 4.30
N VAL A 53 0.14 15.80 4.09
CA VAL A 53 -0.85 16.43 4.97
C VAL A 53 -0.83 15.86 6.40
N ARG A 54 -0.43 14.59 6.57
CA ARG A 54 -0.34 13.93 7.87
C ARG A 54 1.09 13.87 8.41
N GLY A 55 2.05 14.49 7.71
CA GLY A 55 3.47 14.44 8.06
C GLY A 55 4.11 13.07 7.88
N GLY A 56 3.51 12.19 7.07
CA GLY A 56 4.07 10.88 6.73
C GLY A 56 4.89 10.92 5.43
N ASP A 57 5.55 9.81 5.14
CA ASP A 57 6.36 9.66 3.94
C ASP A 57 5.47 9.66 2.67
N THR A 58 5.86 10.43 1.67
CA THR A 58 5.29 10.43 0.32
C THR A 58 6.23 9.64 -0.59
N PHE A 59 5.68 8.70 -1.37
CA PHE A 59 6.45 7.86 -2.28
C PHE A 59 5.65 7.44 -3.51
N ALA A 60 6.36 7.03 -4.56
CA ALA A 60 5.77 6.57 -5.81
C ALA A 60 6.51 5.32 -6.30
N GLY A 61 5.83 4.49 -7.08
CA GLY A 61 6.42 3.28 -7.65
C GLY A 61 5.38 2.38 -8.32
N LYS A 62 5.79 1.15 -8.62
CA LYS A 62 4.90 0.06 -9.05
C LYS A 62 4.48 -0.80 -7.88
N VAL A 63 3.23 -1.26 -7.89
CA VAL A 63 2.80 -2.28 -6.92
C VAL A 63 3.51 -3.60 -7.21
N ARG A 64 4.43 -3.98 -6.33
CA ARG A 64 5.15 -5.26 -6.42
C ARG A 64 4.33 -6.43 -5.92
N SER A 65 3.58 -6.22 -4.84
CA SER A 65 2.80 -7.28 -4.20
C SER A 65 1.62 -6.74 -3.41
N LYS A 66 0.60 -7.59 -3.26
CA LYS A 66 -0.56 -7.37 -2.40
C LYS A 66 -0.76 -8.61 -1.54
N LEU A 67 -0.64 -8.47 -0.23
CA LEU A 67 -0.87 -9.54 0.74
C LEU A 67 -2.21 -9.34 1.45
N PHE A 68 -3.07 -10.35 1.40
CA PHE A 68 -4.28 -10.42 2.23
C PHE A 68 -4.02 -11.38 3.39
N ARG A 69 -4.02 -10.87 4.62
CA ARG A 69 -3.84 -11.67 5.84
C ARG A 69 -5.17 -11.75 6.58
N TYR A 70 -5.77 -12.94 6.55
CA TYR A 70 -7.01 -13.24 7.25
C TYR A 70 -6.73 -13.77 8.66
N THR A 71 -7.41 -13.20 9.65
CA THR A 71 -7.32 -13.63 11.06
C THR A 71 -8.74 -13.82 11.60
N VAL A 72 -8.94 -14.86 12.39
CA VAL A 72 -10.20 -15.11 13.12
C VAL A 72 -9.89 -15.16 14.61
N THR A 73 -10.58 -14.37 15.42
CA THR A 73 -10.38 -14.33 16.88
C THR A 73 -11.71 -13.99 17.55
N ASN A 74 -12.16 -14.80 18.52
CA ASN A 74 -13.40 -14.60 19.28
C ASN A 74 -14.61 -14.21 18.39
N ASP A 75 -14.85 -15.00 17.33
CA ASP A 75 -15.91 -14.79 16.33
C ASP A 75 -15.82 -13.49 15.51
N GLN A 76 -14.74 -12.73 15.65
CA GLN A 76 -14.41 -11.58 14.80
C GLN A 76 -13.50 -12.03 13.66
N GLN A 77 -13.82 -11.57 12.44
CA GLN A 77 -13.02 -11.82 11.24
C GLN A 77 -12.35 -10.52 10.83
N TRP A 78 -11.03 -10.56 10.65
CA TRP A 78 -10.22 -9.42 10.21
C TRP A 78 -9.42 -9.80 8.96
N CYS A 79 -9.31 -8.88 8.00
CA CYS A 79 -8.41 -8.99 6.86
C CYS A 79 -7.48 -7.78 6.79
N GLN A 80 -6.19 -7.98 7.07
CA GLN A 80 -5.19 -6.94 6.82
C GLN A 80 -4.69 -7.05 5.38
N ILE A 81 -4.83 -5.96 4.63
CA ILE A 81 -4.31 -5.81 3.27
C ILE A 81 -3.04 -4.99 3.34
N ASN A 82 -1.94 -5.53 2.82
CA ASN A 82 -0.66 -4.84 2.74
C ASN A 82 -0.19 -4.78 1.29
N ILE A 83 0.01 -3.57 0.78
CA ILE A 83 0.44 -3.29 -0.58
C ILE A 83 1.88 -2.81 -0.53
N VAL A 84 2.77 -3.46 -1.28
CA VAL A 84 4.16 -3.04 -1.41
C VAL A 84 4.33 -2.30 -2.72
N VAL A 85 4.81 -1.06 -2.63
CA VAL A 85 5.13 -0.19 -3.75
C VAL A 85 6.65 -0.18 -3.90
N GLU A 86 7.13 -0.79 -4.97
CA GLU A 86 8.54 -0.85 -5.31
C GLU A 86 8.94 0.36 -6.15
N GLU A 87 10.03 0.99 -5.76
CA GLU A 87 10.71 2.02 -6.54
C GLU A 87 11.08 1.49 -7.92
N ASP A 88 10.74 2.23 -8.97
CA ASP A 88 11.04 1.90 -10.37
C ASP A 88 11.88 3.00 -11.04
N ASP A 89 12.43 2.72 -12.22
CA ASP A 89 13.20 3.67 -13.06
C ASP A 89 12.40 4.08 -14.31
N ASP A 90 11.09 3.85 -14.31
CA ASP A 90 10.31 4.13 -15.51
C ASP A 90 10.20 5.65 -15.74
N ASP A 91 9.93 6.03 -16.99
CA ASP A 91 9.63 7.42 -17.30
C ASP A 91 8.16 7.72 -16.98
N TRP A 92 7.93 8.30 -15.81
CA TRP A 92 6.59 8.66 -15.34
C TRP A 92 5.91 9.70 -16.23
N GLY A 93 6.67 10.50 -16.99
CA GLY A 93 6.15 11.45 -17.98
C GLY A 93 5.51 10.77 -19.21
N LEU A 94 5.70 9.46 -19.37
CA LEU A 94 5.02 8.66 -20.39
C LEU A 94 3.70 8.05 -19.89
N LEU A 95 3.41 8.10 -18.59
CA LEU A 95 2.20 7.52 -18.01
C LEU A 95 0.99 8.43 -18.22
N ILE A 96 1.17 9.74 -18.04
CA ILE A 96 0.13 10.75 -18.20
C ILE A 96 0.71 12.01 -18.83
N LYS A 97 -0.12 12.77 -19.56
CA LYS A 97 0.15 14.17 -19.89
C LYS A 97 -0.68 15.03 -18.96
N GLU A 98 -0.03 15.97 -18.30
CA GLU A 98 -0.68 17.06 -17.56
C GLU A 98 -1.22 18.15 -18.50
#